data_AF-A0A4S2S122-F1
#
_entry.id   AF-A0A4S2S122-F1
#
_cell.length_a   1.000
_cell.length_b   1.000
_cell.length_c   1.000
_cell.angle_alpha   90.00
_cell.angle_beta   90.00
_cell.angle_gamma   90.00
#
_symmetry.space_group_name_H-M   'P 1'
#
loop_
_entity.id
_entity.type
_entity.pdbx_description
1 polymer ?
#
loop_
_entity_poly.entity_id
_entity_poly.type
_entity_poly.pdbx_seq_one_letter_code
_entity_poly.pdbx_strand_id
1 'polypeptide(L)'
;MTHIWPGRIFVSCHPMDLGDVRLRVVSYTEGEARAVVVDANTGKRRREILTVSLHPTARTRTGKPRLTGYAPASEDEAPASLPNAGAAEKDWFDGLPGRRFLIRLPPGLDLLNANDRLHHHQRAQKTRALRQAARFASRGLPNLDRVHVIGVFHPHDRRRRDPANWYPSFKALLDGMVDQGVIQDDDHTRLVGPDMRIGEVIAGSRLALHIRDLGASELGK
;
A
#
# COMPACT_ATOMS: atom_id res chain seq x y z
N MET A 1 5.79 -33.35 3.65
CA MET A 1 4.53 -32.59 3.74
C MET A 1 4.58 -31.50 2.70
N THR A 2 3.75 -31.61 1.68
CA THR A 2 3.79 -30.75 0.50
C THR A 2 3.10 -29.44 0.84
N HIS A 3 3.84 -28.33 0.80
CA HIS A 3 3.33 -27.02 1.18
C HIS A 3 2.48 -26.36 0.08
N ILE A 4 2.19 -27.05 -1.02
CA ILE A 4 1.42 -26.55 -2.15
C ILE A 4 0.15 -27.40 -2.27
N TRP A 5 -1.03 -26.79 -2.18
CA TRP A 5 -2.32 -27.45 -2.42
C TRP A 5 -3.34 -26.43 -2.96
N PRO A 6 -4.38 -26.88 -3.68
CA PRO A 6 -5.46 -26.02 -4.15
C PRO A 6 -6.10 -25.19 -3.03
N GLY A 7 -6.29 -23.90 -3.27
CA GLY A 7 -6.81 -22.93 -2.30
C GLY A 7 -5.74 -22.25 -1.45
N ARG A 8 -4.51 -22.79 -1.36
CA ARG A 8 -3.45 -22.16 -0.57
C ARG A 8 -3.06 -20.80 -1.14
N ILE A 9 -2.86 -19.81 -0.27
CA ILE A 9 -2.41 -18.48 -0.64
C ILE A 9 -0.92 -18.34 -0.36
N PHE A 10 -0.21 -17.80 -1.35
CA PHE A 10 1.19 -17.42 -1.30
C PHE A 10 1.34 -15.92 -1.52
N VAL A 11 2.30 -15.32 -0.83
CA VAL A 11 2.58 -13.87 -0.84
C VAL A 11 3.99 -13.66 -1.37
N SER A 12 4.19 -12.62 -2.20
CA SER A 12 5.53 -12.30 -2.74
C SER A 12 6.51 -12.03 -1.61
N CYS A 13 7.69 -12.67 -1.70
CA CYS A 13 8.77 -12.42 -0.74
C CYS A 13 9.52 -11.11 -1.03
N HIS A 14 9.33 -10.51 -2.21
CA HIS A 14 10.10 -9.34 -2.57
C HIS A 14 9.74 -8.15 -1.65
N PRO A 15 10.71 -7.50 -1.00
CA PRO A 15 10.44 -6.50 0.04
C PRO A 15 9.72 -5.26 -0.51
N MET A 16 9.95 -4.91 -1.79
CA MET A 16 9.18 -3.83 -2.41
C MET A 16 7.74 -4.22 -2.67
N ASP A 17 7.43 -5.51 -2.79
CA ASP A 17 6.06 -5.92 -3.11
C ASP A 17 5.09 -5.74 -1.94
N LEU A 18 5.60 -5.58 -0.71
CA LEU A 18 4.83 -5.35 0.52
C LEU A 18 3.65 -6.33 0.70
N GLY A 19 3.78 -7.54 0.15
CA GLY A 19 2.73 -8.55 0.14
C GLY A 19 1.51 -8.25 -0.74
N ASP A 20 1.57 -7.26 -1.62
CA ASP A 20 0.52 -6.88 -2.58
C ASP A 20 0.22 -8.01 -3.58
N VAL A 21 1.28 -8.68 -4.07
CA VAL A 21 1.13 -9.82 -4.98
C VAL A 21 0.84 -11.08 -4.18
N ARG A 22 -0.44 -11.44 -4.13
CA ARG A 22 -0.94 -12.67 -3.50
C ARG A 22 -1.45 -13.62 -4.57
N LEU A 23 -1.00 -14.86 -4.52
CA LEU A 23 -1.35 -15.91 -5.46
C LEU A 23 -2.13 -17.00 -4.74
N ARG A 24 -3.29 -17.36 -5.27
CA ARG A 24 -4.06 -18.52 -4.81
C ARG A 24 -3.81 -19.67 -5.77
N VAL A 25 -3.39 -20.81 -5.23
CA VAL A 25 -3.24 -22.03 -6.01
C VAL A 25 -4.62 -22.50 -6.45
N VAL A 26 -4.80 -22.71 -7.74
CA VAL A 26 -6.04 -23.24 -8.32
C VAL A 26 -5.95 -24.75 -8.47
N SER A 27 -4.83 -25.24 -9.01
CA SER A 27 -4.58 -26.66 -9.19
C SER A 27 -3.08 -26.95 -9.14
N TYR A 28 -2.74 -28.12 -8.59
CA TYR A 28 -1.39 -28.63 -8.51
C TYR A 28 -1.43 -30.15 -8.36
N THR A 29 -0.65 -30.87 -9.18
CA THR A 29 -0.40 -32.30 -9.04
C THR A 29 0.95 -32.49 -8.34
N GLU A 30 0.99 -33.30 -7.29
CA GLU A 30 2.23 -33.54 -6.55
C GLU A 30 3.33 -34.09 -7.47
N GLY A 31 4.52 -33.48 -7.39
CA GLY A 31 5.67 -33.82 -8.25
C GLY A 31 5.75 -33.02 -9.55
N GLU A 32 4.71 -32.28 -9.95
CA GLU A 32 4.80 -31.41 -11.12
C GLU A 32 5.71 -30.19 -10.87
N ALA A 33 6.39 -29.76 -11.93
CA ALA A 33 7.24 -28.57 -11.90
C ALA A 33 6.42 -27.26 -11.86
N ARG A 34 5.12 -27.33 -12.15
CA ARG A 34 4.24 -26.16 -12.30
C ARG A 34 2.97 -26.29 -11.47
N ALA A 35 2.49 -25.14 -11.00
CA ALA A 35 1.19 -25.00 -10.37
C ALA A 35 0.40 -23.90 -11.08
N VAL A 36 -0.92 -24.07 -11.19
CA VAL A 36 -1.80 -23.04 -11.74
C VAL A 36 -2.23 -22.13 -10.60
N VAL A 37 -2.07 -20.81 -10.80
CA VAL A 37 -2.40 -19.80 -9.80
C VAL A 37 -3.27 -18.69 -10.40
N VAL A 38 -4.03 -18.03 -9.53
CA VAL A 38 -4.73 -16.77 -9.82
C VAL A 38 -4.31 -15.72 -8.82
N ASP A 39 -4.56 -14.45 -9.15
CA ASP A 39 -4.52 -13.38 -8.17
C ASP A 39 -5.51 -13.70 -7.03
N ALA A 40 -5.01 -13.81 -5.80
CA ALA A 40 -5.79 -14.27 -4.66
C ALA A 40 -6.87 -13.29 -4.23
N ASN A 41 -6.86 -12.07 -4.77
CA ASN A 41 -7.73 -10.98 -4.35
C ASN A 41 -8.88 -10.80 -5.33
N THR A 42 -8.56 -10.84 -6.63
CA THR A 42 -9.50 -10.61 -7.72
C THR A 42 -9.97 -11.90 -8.39
N GLY A 43 -9.26 -13.02 -8.18
CA GLY A 43 -9.46 -14.27 -8.91
C GLY A 43 -9.06 -14.20 -10.39
N LYS A 44 -8.50 -13.06 -10.85
CA LYS A 44 -8.10 -12.83 -12.24
C LYS A 44 -6.66 -13.29 -12.48
N ARG A 45 -6.15 -13.06 -13.70
CA ARG A 45 -4.75 -13.31 -14.11
C ARG A 45 -4.31 -14.77 -13.86
N ARG A 46 -5.12 -15.72 -14.31
CA ARG A 46 -4.80 -17.15 -14.26
C ARG A 46 -3.51 -17.41 -15.05
N ARG A 47 -2.53 -18.05 -14.41
CA ARG A 47 -1.23 -18.37 -15.04
C ARG A 47 -0.58 -19.58 -14.37
N GLU A 48 0.36 -20.19 -15.08
CA GLU A 48 1.23 -21.22 -14.52
C GLU A 48 2.50 -20.59 -13.92
N ILE A 49 2.93 -21.10 -12.77
CA ILE A 49 4.19 -20.71 -12.14
C ILE A 49 4.99 -21.95 -11.75
N LEU A 50 6.32 -21.79 -11.67
CA LEU A 50 7.18 -22.86 -11.21
C LEU A 50 6.97 -23.14 -9.72
N THR A 51 6.87 -24.41 -9.34
CA THR A 51 6.74 -24.82 -7.93
C THR A 51 7.95 -24.43 -7.10
N VAL A 52 9.14 -24.33 -7.70
CA VAL A 52 10.35 -23.82 -7.03
C VAL A 52 10.23 -22.35 -6.60
N SER A 53 9.33 -21.57 -7.22
CA SER A 53 9.02 -20.20 -6.81
C SER A 53 8.02 -20.14 -5.65
N LEU A 54 7.34 -21.25 -5.33
CA LEU A 54 6.47 -21.39 -4.16
C LEU A 54 7.30 -22.01 -3.03
N HIS A 55 7.86 -21.19 -2.16
CA HIS A 55 8.68 -21.63 -1.04
C HIS A 55 7.82 -22.12 0.13
N PRO A 56 8.32 -23.04 0.96
CA PRO A 56 7.62 -23.46 2.17
C PRO A 56 7.61 -22.38 3.26
N THR A 57 8.59 -21.46 3.26
CA THR A 57 8.71 -20.37 4.25
C THR A 57 9.28 -19.10 3.61
N ALA A 58 8.99 -17.94 4.20
CA ALA A 58 9.49 -16.63 3.77
C ALA A 58 10.99 -16.40 4.05
N ARG A 59 11.64 -17.34 4.73
CA ARG A 59 13.07 -17.28 5.09
C ARG A 59 13.89 -18.29 4.29
N THR A 60 15.13 -17.93 4.03
CA THR A 60 16.12 -18.85 3.47
C THR A 60 16.51 -19.89 4.51
N ARG A 61 17.25 -20.92 4.10
CA ARG A 61 17.84 -21.92 5.01
C ARG A 61 18.74 -21.28 6.08
N THR A 62 19.32 -20.12 5.79
CA THR A 62 20.17 -19.34 6.71
C THR A 62 19.40 -18.32 7.55
N GLY A 63 18.07 -18.32 7.50
CA GLY A 63 17.21 -17.45 8.29
C GLY A 63 17.02 -16.03 7.74
N LYS A 64 17.68 -15.65 6.64
CA LYS A 64 17.50 -14.34 5.99
C LYS A 64 16.14 -14.26 5.28
N PRO A 65 15.51 -13.07 5.17
CA PRO A 65 14.33 -12.89 4.33
C PRO A 65 14.61 -13.27 2.88
N ARG A 66 13.68 -13.96 2.24
CA ARG A 66 13.74 -14.20 0.78
C ARG A 66 13.45 -12.89 0.05
N LEU A 67 14.11 -12.68 -1.08
CA LEU A 67 13.89 -11.52 -1.95
C LEU A 67 13.17 -11.91 -3.25
N THR A 68 12.94 -13.20 -3.46
CA THR A 68 12.36 -13.77 -4.68
C THR A 68 11.36 -14.87 -4.34
N GLY A 69 10.48 -15.16 -5.30
CA GLY A 69 9.43 -16.16 -5.15
C GLY A 69 8.36 -15.73 -4.16
N TYR A 70 7.59 -16.71 -3.69
CA TYR A 70 6.45 -16.53 -2.83
C TYR A 70 6.54 -17.49 -1.64
N ALA A 71 6.00 -17.10 -0.50
CA ALA A 71 5.91 -17.94 0.68
C ALA A 71 4.44 -18.01 1.14
N PRO A 72 4.04 -19.02 1.93
CA PRO A 72 2.66 -19.13 2.38
C PRO A 72 2.28 -17.88 3.17
N ALA A 73 1.09 -17.34 2.90
CA ALA A 73 0.52 -16.33 3.78
C ALA A 73 0.42 -16.94 5.19
N SER A 74 0.89 -16.24 6.22
CA SER A 74 0.55 -16.62 7.60
C SER A 74 -0.96 -16.52 7.78
N GLU A 75 -1.57 -17.43 8.53
CA GLU A 75 -3.01 -17.38 8.82
C GLU A 75 -3.41 -16.09 9.55
N ASP A 76 -2.45 -15.46 10.25
CA ASP A 76 -2.57 -14.13 10.87
C ASP A 76 -2.49 -12.95 9.86
N GLU A 77 -2.23 -13.20 8.58
CA GLU A 77 -2.26 -12.23 7.47
C GLU A 77 -3.54 -12.39 6.61
N ALA A 78 -4.68 -12.67 7.26
CA ALA A 78 -5.94 -12.03 6.84
C ALA A 78 -5.68 -10.51 6.79
N PRO A 79 -6.31 -9.72 5.89
CA PRO A 79 -5.93 -8.33 5.71
C PRO A 79 -5.93 -7.68 7.07
N ALA A 80 -4.75 -7.27 7.53
CA ALA A 80 -4.67 -6.39 8.66
C ALA A 80 -5.43 -5.15 8.21
N SER A 81 -6.73 -5.09 8.52
CA SER A 81 -7.31 -3.87 9.04
C SER A 81 -6.30 -3.43 10.08
N LEU A 82 -5.40 -2.52 9.67
CA LEU A 82 -4.34 -2.02 10.51
C LEU A 82 -4.98 -1.71 11.86
N PRO A 83 -4.39 -2.18 12.97
CA PRO A 83 -5.01 -2.01 14.28
C PRO A 83 -5.28 -0.51 14.45
N ASN A 84 -6.57 -0.16 14.51
CA ASN A 84 -7.09 1.14 14.91
C ASN A 84 -6.86 1.32 16.43
N ALA A 85 -5.65 1.06 16.91
CA ALA A 85 -5.29 1.12 18.31
C ALA A 85 -3.95 1.86 18.43
N GLY A 86 -4.04 3.18 18.59
CA GLY A 86 -2.88 4.04 18.84
C GLY A 86 -3.24 5.50 18.66
N ALA A 87 -3.68 6.12 19.77
CA ALA A 87 -4.09 7.52 19.95
C ALA A 87 -5.22 8.00 19.01
N ALA A 88 -6.11 8.84 19.54
CA ALA A 88 -7.07 9.57 18.71
C ALA A 88 -6.28 10.53 17.81
N GLU A 89 -5.88 10.06 16.64
CA GLU A 89 -5.21 10.87 15.64
C GLU A 89 -6.14 12.02 15.28
N LYS A 90 -5.59 13.24 15.30
CA LYS A 90 -6.35 14.47 15.07
C LYS A 90 -7.24 14.29 13.84
N ASP A 91 -8.54 14.48 14.02
CA ASP A 91 -9.46 14.52 12.90
C ASP A 91 -9.32 15.86 12.21
N TRP A 92 -8.61 15.86 11.07
CA TRP A 92 -8.38 17.07 10.29
C TRP A 92 -9.62 17.60 9.57
N PHE A 93 -10.71 16.82 9.56
CA PHE A 93 -12.01 17.20 9.00
C PHE A 93 -13.08 17.37 10.08
N ASP A 94 -12.69 17.55 11.34
CA ASP A 94 -13.63 17.76 12.42
C ASP A 94 -14.64 18.88 12.09
N GLY A 95 -15.92 18.65 12.40
CA GLY A 95 -17.02 19.54 12.05
C GLY A 95 -17.45 19.57 10.56
N LEU A 96 -16.77 18.89 9.63
CA LEU A 96 -17.15 18.86 8.21
C LEU A 96 -17.95 17.61 7.82
N PRO A 97 -19.01 17.72 6.99
CA PRO A 97 -19.80 16.57 6.56
C PRO A 97 -19.01 15.67 5.59
N GLY A 98 -19.46 14.42 5.46
CA GLY A 98 -18.91 13.41 4.53
C GLY A 98 -18.31 12.20 5.25
N ARG A 99 -18.21 11.07 4.54
CA ARG A 99 -17.53 9.86 5.06
C ARG A 99 -16.03 10.13 5.15
N ARG A 100 -15.39 9.62 6.20
CA ARG A 100 -13.97 9.84 6.48
C ARG A 100 -13.22 8.51 6.46
N PHE A 101 -12.05 8.52 5.84
CA PHE A 101 -11.15 7.38 5.79
C PHE A 101 -9.75 7.83 6.20
N LEU A 102 -9.02 6.94 6.86
CA LEU A 102 -7.64 7.16 7.26
C LEU A 102 -6.79 6.02 6.72
N ILE A 103 -5.79 6.37 5.93
CA ILE A 103 -4.80 5.43 5.42
C ILE A 103 -3.48 5.71 6.13
N ARG A 104 -2.99 4.74 6.89
CA ARG A 104 -1.68 4.78 7.54
C ARG A 104 -0.71 3.93 6.74
N LEU A 105 0.39 4.53 6.30
CA LEU A 105 1.42 3.79 5.60
C LEU A 105 2.31 3.06 6.63
N PRO A 106 2.95 1.94 6.25
CA PRO A 106 3.96 1.31 7.09
C PRO A 106 5.04 2.32 7.51
N PRO A 107 5.49 2.29 8.78
CA PRO A 107 6.60 3.14 9.21
C PRO A 107 7.89 2.71 8.51
N GLY A 108 8.81 3.67 8.32
CA GLY A 108 10.15 3.40 7.79
C GLY A 108 10.24 3.22 6.28
N LEU A 109 9.21 3.59 5.52
CA LEU A 109 9.31 3.71 4.07
C LEU A 109 10.30 4.81 3.67
N ASP A 110 11.07 4.55 2.62
CA ASP A 110 11.96 5.55 2.01
C ASP A 110 11.14 6.65 1.33
N LEU A 111 11.10 7.81 1.96
CA LEU A 111 10.35 8.95 1.44
C LEU A 111 11.13 9.69 0.34
N LEU A 112 10.37 10.33 -0.55
CA LEU A 112 10.86 11.33 -1.48
C LEU A 112 10.75 12.72 -0.84
N ASN A 113 11.85 13.47 -0.86
CA ASN A 113 11.87 14.87 -0.51
C ASN A 113 12.12 15.71 -1.77
N ALA A 114 11.40 16.81 -1.94
CA ALA A 114 11.53 17.73 -3.07
C ALA A 114 12.93 18.37 -3.15
N ASN A 115 13.63 18.49 -2.03
CA ASN A 115 14.99 19.02 -1.98
C ASN A 115 16.06 17.98 -2.33
N ASP A 116 15.72 16.69 -2.41
CA ASP A 116 16.70 15.66 -2.71
C ASP A 116 17.07 15.65 -4.19
N ARG A 117 18.37 15.75 -4.49
CA ARG A 117 18.91 15.58 -5.84
C ARG A 117 19.24 14.12 -6.13
N LEU A 118 18.22 13.26 -6.08
CA LEU A 118 18.38 11.82 -6.32
C LEU A 118 18.62 11.51 -7.80
N HIS A 119 19.41 10.46 -8.05
CA HIS A 119 19.50 9.88 -9.39
C HIS A 119 18.12 9.32 -9.82
N HIS A 120 17.80 9.42 -11.11
CA HIS A 120 16.47 9.08 -11.63
C HIS A 120 16.05 7.62 -11.31
N HIS A 121 16.98 6.66 -11.34
CA HIS A 121 16.72 5.28 -10.93
C HIS A 121 16.30 5.15 -9.45
N GLN A 122 17.00 5.84 -8.54
CA GLN A 122 16.67 5.81 -7.11
C GLN A 122 15.32 6.48 -6.86
N ARG A 123 15.04 7.59 -7.54
CA ARG A 123 13.75 8.27 -7.49
C ARG A 123 12.62 7.34 -7.96
N ALA A 124 12.81 6.64 -9.08
CA ALA A 124 11.83 5.69 -9.61
C ALA A 124 11.59 4.52 -8.64
N GLN A 125 12.64 3.98 -8.03
CA GLN A 125 12.53 2.91 -7.04
C GLN A 125 11.72 3.34 -5.81
N LYS A 126 12.02 4.50 -5.22
CA LYS A 126 11.27 5.06 -4.09
C LYS A 126 9.81 5.35 -4.45
N THR A 127 9.58 5.96 -5.62
CA THR A 127 8.22 6.24 -6.13
C THR A 127 7.40 4.96 -6.25
N ARG A 128 7.99 3.89 -6.80
CA ARG A 128 7.34 2.58 -6.94
C ARG A 128 6.98 1.98 -5.58
N ALA A 129 7.90 2.02 -4.61
CA ALA A 129 7.65 1.50 -3.27
C ALA A 129 6.49 2.26 -2.57
N LEU A 130 6.47 3.59 -2.68
CA LEU A 130 5.40 4.42 -2.11
C LEU A 130 4.04 4.15 -2.78
N ARG A 131 3.99 4.10 -4.12
CA ARG A 131 2.77 3.74 -4.87
C ARG A 131 2.23 2.38 -4.43
N GLN A 132 3.11 1.38 -4.31
CA GLN A 132 2.71 0.03 -3.90
C GLN A 132 2.21 -0.02 -2.46
N ALA A 133 2.85 0.71 -1.54
CA ALA A 133 2.38 0.82 -0.17
C ALA A 133 0.98 1.45 -0.09
N ALA A 134 0.72 2.49 -0.88
CA ALA A 134 -0.59 3.11 -0.97
C ALA A 134 -1.64 2.19 -1.59
N ARG A 135 -1.32 1.46 -2.67
CA ARG A 135 -2.22 0.44 -3.24
C ARG A 135 -2.66 -0.57 -2.21
N PHE A 136 -1.70 -1.10 -1.46
CA PHE A 136 -1.97 -2.08 -0.41
C PHE A 136 -2.81 -1.48 0.72
N ALA A 137 -2.42 -0.33 1.25
CA ALA A 137 -3.10 0.31 2.38
C ALA A 137 -4.50 0.83 2.02
N SER A 138 -4.76 1.10 0.74
CA SER A 138 -6.03 1.65 0.27
C SER A 138 -7.04 0.59 -0.20
N ARG A 139 -6.66 -0.69 -0.16
CA ARG A 139 -7.41 -1.79 -0.77
C ARG A 139 -8.82 -2.02 -0.21
N GLY A 140 -9.08 -1.64 1.03
CA GLY A 140 -10.39 -1.77 1.67
C GLY A 140 -11.32 -0.57 1.47
N LEU A 141 -10.87 0.49 0.80
CA LEU A 141 -11.70 1.67 0.56
C LEU A 141 -12.68 1.43 -0.59
N PRO A 142 -13.90 2.01 -0.53
CA PRO A 142 -14.79 2.04 -1.67
C PRO A 142 -14.25 2.95 -2.77
N ASN A 143 -14.82 2.85 -3.96
CA ASN A 143 -14.60 3.85 -5.00
C ASN A 143 -15.25 5.17 -4.56
N LEU A 144 -14.51 6.27 -4.67
CA LEU A 144 -14.89 7.62 -4.30
C LEU A 144 -14.84 8.50 -5.54
N ASP A 145 -15.92 9.24 -5.79
CA ASP A 145 -16.03 10.10 -6.98
C ASP A 145 -15.18 11.37 -6.83
N ARG A 146 -15.28 12.01 -5.67
CA ARG A 146 -14.54 13.23 -5.34
C ARG A 146 -14.12 13.23 -3.89
N VAL A 147 -12.86 13.57 -3.64
CA VAL A 147 -12.26 13.51 -2.31
C VAL A 147 -11.54 14.81 -1.94
N HIS A 148 -11.53 15.12 -0.64
CA HIS A 148 -10.61 16.07 -0.04
C HIS A 148 -9.56 15.28 0.74
N VAL A 149 -8.28 15.47 0.41
CA VAL A 149 -7.17 14.76 1.04
C VAL A 149 -6.32 15.72 1.86
N ILE A 150 -6.01 15.31 3.09
CA ILE A 150 -5.01 15.94 3.96
C ILE A 150 -3.88 14.92 4.17
N GLY A 151 -2.68 15.27 3.71
CA GLY A 151 -1.48 14.45 3.85
C GLY A 151 -0.72 14.81 5.11
N VAL A 152 -0.52 13.87 6.03
CA VAL A 152 0.14 14.12 7.31
C VAL A 152 1.48 13.38 7.35
N PHE A 153 2.56 14.12 7.59
CA PHE A 153 3.87 13.54 7.87
C PHE A 153 4.10 13.48 9.38
N HIS A 154 4.33 12.28 9.89
CA HIS A 154 4.71 12.02 11.28
C HIS A 154 6.24 11.85 11.36
N PRO A 155 6.95 12.83 11.94
CA PRO A 155 8.41 12.78 12.05
C PRO A 155 8.88 11.87 13.19
N HIS A 156 10.15 11.48 13.14
CA HIS A 156 10.83 10.76 14.23
C HIS A 156 11.42 11.68 15.31
N ASP A 157 11.45 12.99 15.05
CA ASP A 157 12.03 14.01 15.90
C ASP A 157 11.21 15.31 15.83
N ARG A 158 11.49 16.26 16.73
CA ARG A 158 10.81 17.58 16.78
C ARG A 158 11.49 18.65 15.91
N ARG A 159 12.33 18.25 14.94
CA ARG A 159 13.05 19.24 14.12
C ARG A 159 12.08 20.00 13.22
N ARG A 160 12.31 21.32 13.09
CA ARG A 160 11.54 22.15 12.16
C ARG A 160 11.75 21.66 10.73
N ARG A 161 10.64 21.41 10.04
CA ARG A 161 10.59 20.87 8.68
C ARG A 161 9.43 21.54 7.95
N ASP A 162 9.57 21.73 6.65
CA ASP A 162 8.46 22.19 5.82
C ASP A 162 7.69 20.98 5.26
N PRO A 163 6.41 20.77 5.64
CA PRO A 163 5.59 19.67 5.12
C PRO A 163 5.57 19.59 3.60
N ALA A 164 5.70 20.73 2.89
CA ALA A 164 5.68 20.80 1.44
C ALA A 164 6.79 20.02 0.76
N ASN A 165 7.91 19.83 1.45
CA ASN A 165 9.02 19.05 0.95
C ASN A 165 8.65 17.58 0.69
N TRP A 166 7.63 17.04 1.35
CA TRP A 166 7.18 15.66 1.13
C TRP A 166 6.09 15.55 0.06
N TYR A 167 5.74 16.63 -0.64
CA TYR A 167 4.77 16.60 -1.74
C TYR A 167 5.06 15.47 -2.75
N PRO A 168 6.31 15.22 -3.20
CA PRO A 168 6.57 14.11 -4.12
C PRO A 168 6.23 12.74 -3.53
N SER A 169 6.34 12.57 -2.21
CA SER A 169 5.88 11.35 -1.55
C SER A 169 4.37 11.25 -1.55
N PHE A 170 3.67 12.31 -1.17
CA PHE A 170 2.20 12.32 -1.15
C PHE A 170 1.61 12.10 -2.54
N LYS A 171 2.19 12.70 -3.58
CA LYS A 171 1.80 12.46 -4.98
C LYS A 171 1.96 10.99 -5.35
N ALA A 172 3.08 10.36 -4.98
CA ALA A 172 3.25 8.92 -5.19
C ALA A 172 2.21 8.07 -4.44
N LEU A 173 1.76 8.50 -3.26
CA LEU A 173 0.68 7.80 -2.55
C LEU A 173 -0.67 7.95 -3.26
N LEU A 174 -1.00 9.16 -3.72
CA LEU A 174 -2.23 9.43 -4.48
C LEU A 174 -2.27 8.63 -5.78
N ASP A 175 -1.17 8.60 -6.53
CA ASP A 175 -1.03 7.75 -7.73
C ASP A 175 -1.30 6.27 -7.39
N GLY A 176 -0.80 5.79 -6.25
CA GLY A 176 -1.08 4.42 -5.79
C GLY A 176 -2.55 4.19 -5.45
N MET A 177 -3.28 5.20 -4.94
CA MET A 177 -4.73 5.09 -4.73
C MET A 177 -5.50 5.04 -6.05
N VAL A 178 -5.08 5.82 -7.05
CA VAL A 178 -5.62 5.76 -8.43
C VAL A 178 -5.36 4.36 -9.02
N ASP A 179 -4.13 3.85 -8.91
CA ASP A 179 -3.76 2.50 -9.38
C ASP A 179 -4.54 1.37 -8.68
N GLN A 180 -5.14 1.65 -7.51
CA GLN A 180 -6.01 0.73 -6.77
C GLN A 180 -7.50 0.90 -7.11
N GLY A 181 -7.88 2.01 -7.75
CA GLY A 181 -9.25 2.31 -8.14
C GLY A 181 -10.08 3.03 -7.06
N VAL A 182 -9.45 3.55 -6.01
CA VAL A 182 -10.16 4.28 -4.95
C VAL A 182 -10.69 5.61 -5.46
N ILE A 183 -9.94 6.28 -6.32
CA ILE A 183 -10.36 7.46 -7.08
C ILE A 183 -10.05 7.21 -8.55
N GLN A 184 -10.87 7.74 -9.45
CA GLN A 184 -10.69 7.47 -10.89
C GLN A 184 -9.46 8.18 -11.47
N ASP A 185 -9.15 9.39 -10.98
CA ASP A 185 -7.92 10.13 -11.28
C ASP A 185 -7.67 11.14 -10.14
N ASP A 186 -6.47 11.70 -10.05
CA ASP A 186 -6.06 12.64 -9.01
C ASP A 186 -6.04 14.12 -9.48
N ASP A 187 -6.77 14.39 -10.56
CA ASP A 187 -6.97 15.73 -11.10
C ASP A 187 -7.77 16.65 -10.15
N HIS A 188 -7.77 17.94 -10.45
CA HIS A 188 -8.46 18.97 -9.67
C HIS A 188 -9.99 18.82 -9.60
N THR A 189 -10.60 18.03 -10.50
CA THR A 189 -12.06 17.79 -10.49
C THR A 189 -12.43 16.74 -9.46
N ARG A 190 -11.56 15.74 -9.27
CA ARG A 190 -11.75 14.59 -8.39
C ARG A 190 -11.04 14.71 -7.06
N LEU A 191 -9.98 15.53 -6.98
CA LEU A 191 -9.16 15.68 -5.79
C LEU A 191 -9.02 17.15 -5.37
N VAL A 192 -9.39 17.43 -4.13
CA VAL A 192 -9.07 18.67 -3.41
C VAL A 192 -7.91 18.40 -2.45
N GLY A 193 -6.86 19.21 -2.53
CA GLY A 193 -5.59 18.99 -1.79
C GLY A 193 -4.48 18.41 -2.68
N PRO A 194 -3.55 17.58 -2.18
CA PRO A 194 -3.40 17.18 -0.78
C PRO A 194 -2.83 18.31 0.08
N ASP A 195 -3.53 18.68 1.16
CA ASP A 195 -3.02 19.67 2.12
C ASP A 195 -2.02 19.01 3.06
N MET A 196 -0.75 19.43 3.01
CA MET A 196 0.31 18.78 3.79
C MET A 196 0.41 19.37 5.19
N ARG A 197 0.45 18.49 6.19
CA ARG A 197 0.52 18.83 7.61
C ARG A 197 1.63 18.02 8.29
N ILE A 198 2.12 18.55 9.41
CA ILE A 198 2.98 17.78 10.33
C ILE A 198 2.11 17.25 11.45
N GLY A 199 2.22 15.94 11.68
CA GLY A 199 1.59 15.24 12.78
C GLY A 199 2.51 15.10 13.98
N GLU A 200 2.12 14.24 14.91
CA GLU A 200 2.87 13.95 16.12
C GLU A 200 4.18 13.19 15.82
N VAL A 201 5.12 13.29 16.77
CA VAL A 201 6.37 12.52 16.74
C VAL A 201 6.09 11.06 17.09
N ILE A 202 6.57 10.15 16.25
CA ILE A 202 6.42 8.70 16.47
C ILE A 202 7.79 8.00 16.45
N ALA A 203 7.83 6.74 16.86
CA ALA A 203 9.01 5.91 16.63
C ALA A 203 9.19 5.68 15.13
N GLY A 204 10.27 6.22 14.54
CA GLY A 204 10.48 6.24 13.10
C GLY A 204 9.68 7.36 12.42
N SER A 205 9.42 7.21 11.12
CA SER A 205 8.62 8.19 10.37
C SER A 205 7.55 7.50 9.54
N ARG A 206 6.43 8.20 9.35
CA ARG A 206 5.26 7.66 8.67
C ARG A 206 4.52 8.75 7.91
N LEU A 207 3.90 8.37 6.80
CA LEU A 207 2.90 9.17 6.12
C LEU A 207 1.51 8.63 6.45
N ALA A 208 0.55 9.53 6.59
CA ALA A 208 -0.87 9.21 6.69
C ALA A 208 -1.66 10.07 5.70
N LEU A 209 -2.72 9.52 5.14
CA LEU A 209 -3.70 10.25 4.33
C LEU A 209 -5.04 10.25 5.07
N HIS A 210 -5.50 11.43 5.44
CA HIS A 210 -6.88 11.65 5.85
C HIS A 210 -7.68 12.00 4.61
N ILE A 211 -8.74 11.24 4.36
CA ILE A 211 -9.57 11.36 3.17
C ILE A 211 -10.99 11.64 3.62
N ARG A 212 -11.60 12.68 3.05
CA ARG A 212 -13.02 12.98 3.18
C ARG A 212 -13.69 12.82 1.83
N ASP A 213 -14.71 11.97 1.81
CA ASP A 213 -15.60 11.79 0.67
C ASP A 213 -16.50 13.02 0.53
N LEU A 214 -16.43 13.67 -0.63
CA LEU A 214 -17.27 14.82 -0.97
C LEU A 214 -18.54 14.41 -1.73
N GLY A 215 -18.68 13.13 -2.08
CA GLY A 215 -19.74 12.62 -2.96
C GLY A 215 -19.52 13.02 -4.43
N ALA A 216 -20.46 12.61 -5.28
CA ALA A 216 -20.47 13.04 -6.68
C ALA A 216 -20.55 14.56 -6.74
N SER A 217 -19.65 15.17 -7.52
CA SER A 217 -19.73 16.61 -7.76
C SER A 217 -21.03 16.91 -8.48
N GLU A 218 -21.87 17.80 -7.95
CA GLU A 218 -22.93 18.47 -8.73
C GLU A 218 -22.33 19.48 -9.73
N LEU A 219 -21.15 19.20 -10.30
CA LEU A 219 -20.65 19.90 -11.47
C LEU A 219 -21.31 19.25 -12.68
N GLY A 220 -22.62 19.45 -12.78
CA GLY A 220 -23.41 19.18 -13.96
C GLY A 220 -23.27 20.33 -14.95
N LYS A 221 -22.97 19.93 -16.19
CA LYS A 221 -23.03 20.67 -17.47
C LYS A 221 -21.88 21.59 -17.81
#